data_AF-A0A9E7AHN1-F1
#
_entry.id   AF-A0A9E7AHN1-F1
#
_cell.length_a   1.000
_cell.length_b   1.000
_cell.length_c   1.000
_cell.angle_alpha   90.00
_cell.angle_beta   90.00
_cell.angle_gamma   90.00
#
_symmetry.space_group_name_H-M   'P 1'
#
loop_
_entity.id
_entity.type
_entity.pdbx_description
1 polymer ?
#
loop_
_entity_poly.entity_id
_entity_poly.type
_entity_poly.pdbx_seq_one_letter_code
_entity_poly.pdbx_strand_id
1 'polypeptide(L)' 'MPLIALLRQGMVLSLGWVVCAAMALTYVGFFWALLLLIIWAALLVRFQRSTVEHAKSIAKLQGTKP' A
#
# COMPACT_ATOMS: atom_id res chain seq x y z
N MET A 1 -17.40 5.41 -6.82
CA MET A 1 -16.02 5.19 -7.34
C MET A 1 -14.92 5.33 -6.26
N PRO A 2 -15.06 4.83 -5.01
CA PRO A 2 -14.02 4.97 -3.98
C PRO A 2 -12.81 4.05 -4.20
N LEU A 3 -13.01 2.91 -4.89
CA LEU A 3 -11.96 1.92 -5.12
C LEU A 3 -10.81 2.44 -6.00
N ILE A 4 -11.15 3.23 -7.03
CA ILE A 4 -10.18 3.83 -7.97
C ILE A 4 -9.32 4.88 -7.24
N ALA A 5 -9.92 5.66 -6.34
CA ALA A 5 -9.19 6.64 -5.52
C ALA A 5 -8.21 5.95 -4.55
N LEU A 6 -8.63 4.84 -3.93
CA LEU A 6 -7.79 3.99 -3.08
C LEU A 6 -6.61 3.37 -3.86
N LEU A 7 -6.87 2.82 -5.05
CA LEU A 7 -5.83 2.29 -5.94
C LEU A 7 -4.83 3.38 -6.34
N ARG A 8 -5.31 4.58 -6.69
CA ARG A 8 -4.47 5.72 -7.05
C ARG A 8 -3.60 6.17 -5.86
N GLN A 9 -4.15 6.25 -4.66
CA GLN A 9 -3.38 6.58 -3.46
C GLN A 9 -2.31 5.52 -3.17
N GLY A 10 -2.64 4.23 -3.30
CA GLY A 10 -1.67 3.13 -3.15
C GLY A 10 -0.54 3.19 -4.18
N MET A 11 -0.84 3.56 -5.43
CA MET A 11 0.17 3.78 -6.47
C MET A 11 1.10 4.96 -6.15
N VAL A 12 0.54 6.10 -5.73
CA VAL A 12 1.34 7.29 -5.37
C VAL A 12 2.23 7.00 -4.16
N LEU A 13 1.70 6.29 -3.16
CA LEU A 13 2.46 5.87 -1.97
C LEU A 13 3.62 4.94 -2.36
N SER A 14 3.37 4.01 -3.30
CA SER A 14 4.41 3.12 -3.85
C SER A 14 5.50 3.89 -4.58
N LEU A 15 5.13 4.87 -5.40
CA LEU A 15 6.09 5.72 -6.10
C LEU A 15 6.98 6.49 -5.12
N GLY A 16 6.38 7.11 -4.10
CA GLY A 16 7.12 7.83 -3.06
C GLY A 16 8.09 6.92 -2.31
N TRP A 17 7.69 5.68 -2.03
CA TRP A 17 8.56 4.73 -1.33
C TRP A 17 9.72 4.22 -2.18
N VAL A 18 9.51 4.01 -3.48
CA VAL A 18 10.57 3.65 -4.42
C VAL A 18 11.60 4.78 -4.52
N VAL A 19 11.16 6.03 -4.54
CA VAL A 19 12.07 7.19 -4.52
C VAL A 19 12.86 7.25 -3.22
N CYS A 20 12.23 7.03 -2.06
CA CYS A 20 12.93 6.93 -0.78
C CYS A 20 13.95 5.78 -0.74
N ALA A 21 13.60 4.61 -1.28
CA ALA A 21 14.53 3.47 -1.35
C ALA A 21 15.71 3.76 -2.28
N ALA A 22 15.47 4.42 -3.42
CA ALA A 22 16.53 4.85 -4.34
C ALA A 22 17.46 5.89 -3.69
N MET A 23 16.91 6.89 -2.99
CA MET A 23 17.74 7.83 -2.22
C MET A 23 18.52 7.14 -1.11
N ALA A 24 17.90 6.24 -0.35
CA ALA A 24 18.59 5.50 0.71
C ALA A 24 19.77 4.67 0.15
N LEU A 25 19.63 4.13 -1.05
CA LEU A 25 20.69 3.39 -1.73
C LEU A 25 21.89 4.29 -2.06
N THR A 26 21.64 5.55 -2.44
CA THR A 26 22.68 6.53 -2.77
C THR A 26 23.33 7.16 -1.53
N TYR A 27 22.57 7.48 -0.48
CA TYR A 27 23.05 8.29 0.65
C TYR A 27 23.42 7.50 1.91
N VAL A 28 22.81 6.34 2.14
CA VAL A 28 22.92 5.59 3.41
C VAL A 28 23.46 4.17 3.19
N GLY A 29 23.31 3.64 1.97
CA GLY A 29 23.86 2.36 1.55
C GLY A 29 22.80 1.27 1.35
N PHE A 30 23.23 0.17 0.72
CA PHE A 30 22.35 -0.92 0.26
C PHE A 30 21.49 -1.55 1.37
N PHE A 31 22.05 -1.78 2.55
CA PHE A 31 21.32 -2.39 3.68
C PHE A 31 20.10 -1.56 4.12
N TRP A 32 20.22 -0.23 4.10
CA TRP A 32 19.12 0.67 4.45
C TRP A 32 18.03 0.70 3.38
N ALA A 33 18.43 0.69 2.10
CA ALA A 33 17.48 0.57 0.99
C ALA A 33 16.70 -0.76 1.03
N LEU A 34 17.40 -1.86 1.34
CA LEU A 34 16.77 -3.18 1.51
C LEU A 34 15.78 -3.19 2.67
N LEU A 35 16.15 -2.62 3.82
CA LEU A 35 15.30 -2.55 5.00
C LEU A 35 14.04 -1.71 4.73
N LEU A 36 14.20 -0.58 4.02
CA LEU A 36 13.07 0.24 3.53
C LEU A 36 12.14 -0.56 2.61
N LEU A 37 12.67 -1.37 1.70
CA LEU A 37 11.87 -2.22 0.82
C LEU A 37 11.13 -3.32 1.59
N ILE A 38 11.74 -3.92 2.61
CA ILE A 38 11.09 -4.93 3.46
C ILE A 38 9.93 -4.30 4.24
N ILE A 39 10.15 -3.13 4.85
CA ILE A 39 9.09 -2.38 5.53
C ILE A 39 7.96 -2.04 4.56
N TRP A 40 8.31 -1.64 3.33
CA TRP A 40 7.34 -1.35 2.28
C TRP A 40 6.48 -2.55 1.92
N ALA A 41 7.10 -3.70 1.69
CA ALA A 41 6.41 -4.93 1.35
C ALA A 41 5.44 -5.34 2.47
N ALA A 42 5.88 -5.23 3.73
CA ALA A 42 5.03 -5.50 4.89
C ALA A 42 3.81 -4.54 4.95
N LEU A 43 4.02 -3.25 4.68
CA LEU A 43 2.95 -2.25 4.62
C LEU A 43 1.96 -2.56 3.49
N LEU A 44 2.44 -2.91 2.30
CA LEU A 44 1.60 -3.28 1.16
C LEU A 44 0.73 -4.50 1.48
N VAL A 45 1.30 -5.54 2.09
CA VAL A 45 0.54 -6.73 2.51
C VAL A 45 -0.54 -6.36 3.52
N ARG A 46 -0.23 -5.49 4.48
CA ARG A 46 -1.21 -5.00 5.47
C ARG A 46 -2.32 -4.18 4.82
N PHE A 47 -1.96 -3.31 3.89
CA PHE A 47 -2.89 -2.48 3.13
C PHE A 47 -3.82 -3.33 2.26
N GLN A 48 -3.29 -4.34 1.57
CA GLN A 48 -4.09 -5.29 0.79
C GLN A 48 -5.11 -6.02 1.66
N ARG A 49 -4.68 -6.54 2.82
CA ARG A 49 -5.60 -7.21 3.76
C ARG A 49 -6.70 -6.27 4.24
N SER A 50 -6.34 -5.08 4.69
CA SER A 50 -7.32 -4.07 5.14
C SER A 50 -8.29 -3.68 4.03
N THR A 51 -7.81 -3.49 2.80
CA THR A 51 -8.66 -3.14 1.65
C THR A 51 -9.64 -4.27 1.31
N VAL A 52 -9.20 -5.52 1.36
CA VAL A 52 -10.06 -6.69 1.12
C VAL A 52 -11.11 -6.83 2.22
N GLU A 53 -10.75 -6.60 3.48
CA GLU A 53 -11.69 -6.60 4.61
C GLU A 53 -12.75 -5.48 4.47
N HIS A 54 -12.32 -4.26 4.12
CA HIS A 54 -13.24 -3.16 3.86
C HIS A 54 -14.15 -3.44 2.67
N ALA A 55 -13.61 -4.00 1.58
CA ALA A 55 -14.42 -4.39 0.42
C ALA A 55 -15.46 -5.46 0.77
N LYS A 56 -15.08 -6.48 1.57
CA LYS A 56 -16.02 -7.50 2.08
C LYS A 56 -17.10 -6.89 2.97
N SER A 57 -16.74 -5.96 3.85
CA SER A 57 -17.69 -5.28 4.73
C SER A 57 -18.71 -4.45 3.92
N ILE A 58 -18.25 -3.69 2.93
CA ILE A 58 -19.12 -2.91 2.03
C ILE A 58 -20.02 -3.84 1.20
N ALA A 59 -19.49 -4.95 0.67
CA ALA A 59 -20.29 -5.92 -0.07
C ALA A 59 -21.39 -6.55 0.81
N LYS A 60 -21.08 -6.86 2.08
CA LYS A 60 -22.05 -7.36 3.05
C LYS A 60 -23.16 -6.33 3.33
N LEU A 61 -22.81 -5.06 3.47
CA LEU A 61 -23.77 -3.97 3.68
C LEU A 61 -24.65 -3.73 2.43
N GLN A 62 -24.10 -3.83 1.23
CA GLN A 62 -24.87 -3.68 -0.03
C GLN A 62 -25.77 -4.88 -0.33
N GLY A 63 -25.41 -6.09 0.09
CA GLY A 63 -26.26 -7.28 -0.02
C GLY A 63 -27.43 -7.33 0.98
N THR A 64 -27.48 -6.39 1.93
CA THR A 64 -28.55 -6.25 2.93
C THR A 64 -29.48 -5.08 2.59
N LYS A 65 -29.80 -4.89 1.31
CA LYS A 65 -30.79 -3.91 0.87
C LYS A 65 -32.13 -4.66 0.66
N PRO A 66 -33.16 -4.40 1.49
CA PRO A 66 -34.50 -4.96 1.31
C PRO A 66 -35.16 -4.44 0.01
#